data_AF-A0A966HX37-F1
#
_entry.id   AF-A0A966HX37-F1
#
_cell.length_a   1.000
_cell.length_b   1.000
_cell.length_c   1.000
_cell.angle_alpha   90.00
_cell.angle_beta   90.00
_cell.angle_gamma   90.00
#
_symmetry.space_group_name_H-M   'P 1'
#
loop_
_entity.id
_entity.type
_entity.pdbx_description
1 polymer ?
#
loop_
_entity_poly.entity_id
_entity_poly.type
_entity_poly.pdbx_seq_one_letter_code
_entity_poly.pdbx_strand_id
1 'polypeptide(L)' 'PSLERADADYVKQISGYSVGGVAPVGWINEPSFSLIDEALNDYQEIWAAAGHPHAVFPTTYQELLKASGAKAARVGN' A
#
# COMPACT_ATOMS: atom_id res chain seq x y z
N PRO A 1 -20.57 -3.64 7.27
CA PRO A 1 -20.45 -2.31 6.61
C PRO A 1 -19.72 -2.51 5.28
N SER A 2 -20.15 -1.83 4.21
CA SER A 2 -19.46 -1.85 2.92
C SER A 2 -18.25 -0.92 2.94
N LEU A 3 -17.21 -1.27 2.18
CA LEU A 3 -16.08 -0.38 1.90
C LEU A 3 -16.34 0.35 0.59
N GLU A 4 -15.95 1.63 0.55
CA GLU A 4 -16.05 2.48 -0.65
C GLU A 4 -14.65 2.96 -1.05
N ARG A 5 -14.51 3.42 -2.30
CA ARG A 5 -13.26 4.04 -2.75
C ARG A 5 -13.11 5.40 -2.09
N ALA A 6 -11.94 5.65 -1.50
CA ALA A 6 -11.57 6.97 -1.03
C ALA A 6 -11.43 7.96 -2.20
N ASP A 7 -11.83 9.21 -1.99
CA ASP A 7 -11.55 10.30 -2.91
C ASP A 7 -10.08 10.79 -2.79
N ALA A 8 -9.64 11.58 -3.77
CA ALA A 8 -8.25 12.02 -3.88
C ALA A 8 -7.81 12.95 -2.74
N ASP A 9 -8.72 13.80 -2.25
CA ASP A 9 -8.41 14.76 -1.18
C ASP A 9 -8.21 14.00 0.13
N TYR A 10 -9.09 13.03 0.42
CA TYR A 10 -8.95 12.14 1.57
C TYR A 10 -7.64 11.35 1.53
N VAL A 11 -7.30 10.73 0.39
CA VAL A 11 -6.04 9.99 0.23
C VAL A 11 -4.85 10.89 0.56
N LYS A 12 -4.82 12.12 0.03
CA LYS A 12 -3.72 13.06 0.27
C LYS A 12 -3.65 13.54 1.71
N GLN A 13 -4.80 13.81 2.32
CA GLN A 13 -4.88 14.25 3.72
C GLN A 13 -4.41 13.16 4.70
N ILE A 14 -4.73 11.89 4.43
CA ILE A 14 -4.40 10.79 5.34
C ILE A 14 -2.98 10.26 5.11
N SER A 15 -2.63 9.98 3.84
CA SER A 15 -1.34 9.37 3.52
C SER A 15 -0.20 10.38 3.36
N GLY A 16 -0.51 11.62 2.97
CA GLY A 16 0.48 12.62 2.55
C GLY A 16 0.92 12.49 1.09
N TYR A 17 0.45 11.44 0.38
CA TYR A 17 0.79 11.19 -1.01
C TYR A 17 -0.36 11.55 -1.96
N SER A 18 -0.02 11.86 -3.21
CA SER A 18 -1.03 12.04 -4.26
C SER A 18 -1.46 10.69 -4.84
N VAL A 19 -2.71 10.59 -5.29
CA VAL A 19 -3.22 9.41 -6.01
C VAL A 19 -2.28 9.09 -7.18
N GLY A 20 -1.99 7.79 -7.36
CA GLY A 20 -1.02 7.31 -8.35
C GLY A 20 0.43 7.22 -7.85
N GLY A 21 0.72 7.75 -6.65
CA GLY A 21 2.04 7.66 -6.02
C GLY A 21 2.01 7.25 -4.55
N VAL A 22 0.88 6.73 -4.04
CA VAL A 22 0.70 6.40 -2.63
C VAL A 22 1.62 5.25 -2.24
N ALA A 23 2.67 5.55 -1.48
CA ALA A 23 3.58 4.51 -0.99
C ALA A 23 2.88 3.64 0.06
N PRO A 24 3.25 2.35 0.19
CA PRO A 24 2.70 1.45 1.21
C PRO A 24 3.25 1.72 2.63
N VAL A 25 4.17 2.69 2.77
CA VAL A 25 4.86 3.03 4.02
C VAL A 25 5.02 4.55 4.16
N GLY A 26 5.30 5.02 5.37
CA GLY A 26 5.62 6.42 5.63
C GLY A 26 4.43 7.37 5.49
N TRP A 27 3.22 6.89 5.79
CA TRP A 27 2.03 7.75 5.80
C TRP A 27 2.13 8.75 6.95
N ILE A 28 1.64 9.98 6.73
CA ILE A 28 1.60 11.01 7.78
C ILE A 28 0.62 10.66 8.91
N ASN A 29 -0.40 9.86 8.61
CA ASN A 29 -1.27 9.21 9.59
C ASN A 29 -1.23 7.70 9.38
N GLU A 30 -0.77 6.96 10.39
CA GLU A 30 -0.71 5.51 10.30
C GLU A 30 -2.13 4.91 10.30
N PRO A 31 -2.47 4.06 9.31
CA PRO A 31 -3.76 3.39 9.28
C PRO A 31 -3.85 2.36 10.41
N SER A 32 -4.99 2.29 11.09
CA SER A 32 -5.24 1.27 12.12
C SER A 32 -5.32 -0.16 11.56
N PHE A 33 -5.54 -0.29 10.25
CA PHE A 33 -5.63 -1.55 9.55
C PHE A 33 -5.18 -1.40 8.10
N SER A 34 -4.26 -2.27 7.68
CA SER A 34 -3.80 -2.37 6.29
C SER A 34 -3.70 -3.84 5.89
N LEU A 35 -3.96 -4.11 4.60
CA LEU A 35 -3.88 -5.44 4.01
C LEU A 35 -2.88 -5.45 2.87
N ILE A 36 -2.15 -6.55 2.73
CA ILE A 36 -1.38 -6.88 1.54
C ILE A 36 -1.93 -8.20 1.01
N ASP A 37 -2.19 -8.23 -0.30
CA ASP A 37 -2.74 -9.41 -0.97
C ASP A 37 -1.72 -10.55 -1.00
N GLU A 38 -2.17 -11.75 -0.61
CA GLU A 38 -1.36 -12.96 -0.59
C GLU A 38 -0.85 -13.35 -1.97
N ALA A 39 -1.55 -12.96 -3.05
CA ALA A 39 -1.14 -13.20 -4.43
C ALA A 39 0.23 -12.58 -4.78
N LEU A 40 0.68 -11.54 -4.06
CA LEU A 40 2.00 -10.95 -4.28
C LEU A 40 3.16 -11.89 -3.89
N ASN A 41 2.90 -12.90 -3.07
CA ASN A 41 3.90 -13.89 -2.66
C ASN A 41 4.30 -14.86 -3.79
N ASP A 42 3.55 -14.89 -4.89
CA ASP A 42 3.87 -15.71 -6.07
C ASP A 42 5.07 -15.14 -6.88
N TYR A 43 5.49 -13.90 -6.57
CA TYR A 43 6.56 -13.20 -7.25
C TYR A 43 7.80 -13.09 -6.35
N GLN A 44 8.98 -13.33 -6.93
CA GLN A 44 10.24 -13.15 -6.21
C GLN A 44 10.52 -11.69 -5.89
N GLU A 45 10.12 -10.78 -6.79
CA GLU A 45 10.26 -9.33 -6.65
C GLU A 45 8.96 -8.66 -7.07
N ILE A 46 8.55 -7.65 -6.30
CA ILE A 46 7.41 -6.78 -6.54
C ILE A 46 7.86 -5.31 -6.51
N TRP A 47 7.13 -4.46 -7.22
CA TRP A 47 7.45 -3.03 -7.33
C TRP A 47 6.35 -2.20 -6.68
N ALA A 48 6.70 -1.50 -5.60
CA ALA A 48 5.78 -0.65 -4.84
C ALA A 48 6.01 0.83 -5.15
N ALA A 49 4.96 1.65 -5.03
CA ALA A 49 5.07 3.10 -5.20
C ALA A 49 5.98 3.73 -4.14
N ALA A 50 6.80 4.71 -4.53
CA ALA A 50 7.80 5.36 -3.69
C ALA A 50 7.42 6.81 -3.30
N GLY A 51 6.13 7.15 -3.27
CA GLY A 51 5.66 8.47 -2.87
C GLY A 51 5.52 9.49 -4.00
N HIS A 52 5.78 9.08 -5.26
CA HIS A 52 5.69 9.94 -6.44
C HIS A 52 5.13 9.15 -7.64
N PRO A 53 4.32 9.75 -8.53
CA PRO A 53 3.72 9.05 -9.70
C PRO A 53 4.71 8.40 -10.67
N HIS A 54 5.99 8.77 -10.58
CA HIS A 54 7.07 8.28 -11.44
C HIS A 54 8.20 7.60 -10.65
N ALA A 55 7.96 7.24 -9.39
CA ALA A 55 8.94 6.57 -8.55
C ALA A 55 8.37 5.30 -7.94
N VAL A 56 9.10 4.21 -8.10
CA VAL A 56 8.81 2.89 -7.52
C VAL A 56 10.09 2.32 -6.93
N PHE A 57 9.96 1.39 -6.00
CA PHE A 57 11.09 0.65 -5.44
C PHE A 57 10.83 -0.87 -5.50
N PRO A 58 11.87 -1.68 -5.77
CA PRO A 58 11.76 -3.13 -5.71
C PRO A 58 11.76 -3.60 -4.26
N THR A 59 11.00 -4.64 -3.96
CA THR A 59 10.99 -5.31 -2.66
C THR A 59 10.45 -6.74 -2.82
N THR A 60 10.57 -7.55 -1.79
CA THR A 60 9.88 -8.84 -1.69
C THR A 60 8.55 -8.71 -0.94
N TYR A 61 7.65 -9.67 -1.13
CA TYR A 61 6.41 -9.75 -0.35
C TYR A 61 6.65 -9.73 1.16
N GLN A 62 7.66 -10.46 1.63
CA GLN A 62 7.99 -10.57 3.06
C GLN A 62 8.54 -9.27 3.63
N GLU A 63 9.41 -8.58 2.88
CA GLU A 63 9.92 -7.27 3.29
C GLU A 63 8.81 -6.22 3.33
N LEU A 64 7.90 -6.23 2.35
CA LEU A 64 6.81 -5.29 2.29
C LEU A 64 5.83 -5.45 3.46
N LEU A 65 5.47 -6.69 3.81
CA LEU A 65 4.69 -6.99 5.02
C LEU A 65 5.38 -6.45 6.28
N LYS A 66 6.67 -6.74 6.43
CA LYS A 66 7.45 -6.30 7.60
C LYS A 66 7.55 -4.78 7.68
N ALA A 67 7.78 -4.10 6.57
CA ALA A 67 7.99 -2.66 6.52
C ALA A 67 6.69 -1.87 6.74
N SER A 68 5.56 -2.39 6.26
CA SER A 68 4.24 -1.74 6.37
C SER A 68 3.48 -2.06 7.65
N GLY A 69 3.80 -3.18 8.32
CA GLY A 69 2.99 -3.69 9.43
C GLY A 69 1.60 -4.18 9.01
N ALA A 70 1.35 -4.32 7.71
CA ALA A 70 0.09 -4.80 7.17
C ALA A 70 -0.11 -6.30 7.46
N LYS A 71 -1.37 -6.74 7.37
CA LYS A 71 -1.73 -8.17 7.47
C LYS A 71 -1.88 -8.77 6.09
N ALA A 72 -1.40 -10.00 5.93
CA ALA A 72 -1.68 -10.81 4.76
C ALA A 72 -3.15 -11.22 4.74
N ALA A 73 -3.81 -11.08 3.59
CA ALA A 73 -5.14 -11.63 3.34
C ALA A 73 -5.37 -11.72 1.84
N ARG A 74 -6.17 -12.69 1.38
CA ARG A 74 -6.72 -12.66 0.02
C ARG A 74 -7.64 -11.44 -0.17
N VAL A 75 -7.30 -10.56 -1.11
CA VAL A 75 -8.09 -9.35 -1.41
C VAL A 75 -8.74 -9.48 -2.78
N GLY A 76 -10.07 -9.52 -2.83
CA GLY A 76 -10.81 -9.76 -4.08
C GLY A 76 -11.11 -11.24 -4.33
N ASN A 77 -11.65 -11.55 -5.51
CA ASN A 77 -12.17 -12.87 -5.87
C ASN A 77 -11.14 -13.71 -6.62
#